data_AF-A0A0Q4LB15-F1
#
_entry.id   AF-A0A0Q4LB15-F1
#
_cell.length_a   1.000
_cell.length_b   1.000
_cell.length_c   1.000
_cell.angle_alpha   90.00
_cell.angle_beta   90.00
_cell.angle_gamma   90.00
#
_symmetry.space_group_name_H-M   'P 1'
#
loop_
_entity.id
_entity.type
_entity.pdbx_description
1 polymer ?
#
loop_
_entity_poly.entity_id
_entity_poly.type
_entity_poly.pdbx_seq_one_letter_code
_entity_poly.pdbx_strand_id
1 'polypeptide(L)'
;MAPLASEDEIDPRNFAMLTDRVELKLSGQQLYCTQWTCNRGNRVPLPLANTNAVTDALRAKAKLGSLKQNAAQIDTLYGPCPPAA
;
A
#
# COMPACT_ATOMS: atom_id res chain seq x y z
N MET A 1 11.82 -1.99 -28.30
CA MET A 1 10.51 -1.40 -27.95
C MET A 1 10.81 -0.08 -27.27
N ALA A 2 10.28 1.03 -27.77
CA ALA A 2 10.40 2.30 -27.04
C ALA A 2 9.44 2.27 -25.83
N PRO A 3 9.78 2.89 -24.69
CA PRO A 3 8.87 3.02 -23.56
C PRO A 3 7.58 3.71 -23.99
N LEU A 4 6.43 3.25 -23.46
CA LEU A 4 5.12 3.86 -23.74
C LEU A 4 4.91 5.21 -23.03
N ALA A 5 5.70 5.48 -21.99
CA ALA A 5 5.73 6.74 -21.26
C ALA A 5 7.16 7.00 -20.79
N SER A 6 7.53 8.27 -20.67
CA SER A 6 8.75 8.70 -20.00
C SER A 6 8.62 8.53 -18.48
N GLU A 7 9.74 8.42 -17.77
CA GLU A 7 9.73 8.21 -16.31
C GLU A 7 9.04 9.37 -15.55
N ASP A 8 9.12 10.59 -16.09
CA ASP A 8 8.56 11.79 -15.46
C ASP A 8 7.05 11.92 -15.61
N GLU A 9 6.43 11.18 -16.53
CA GLU A 9 4.98 11.20 -16.77
C GLU A 9 4.21 10.32 -15.76
N ILE A 10 4.89 9.46 -15.01
CA ILE A 10 4.29 8.52 -14.07
C ILE A 10 4.64 8.92 -12.64
N ASP A 11 3.66 9.41 -11.88
CA ASP A 11 3.83 9.57 -10.43
C ASP A 11 3.95 8.18 -9.78
N PRO A 12 5.10 7.83 -9.17
CA PRO A 12 5.35 6.50 -8.64
C PRO A 12 4.46 6.16 -7.44
N ARG A 13 3.97 7.15 -6.68
CA ARG A 13 3.03 6.94 -5.57
C ARG A 13 1.67 6.55 -6.11
N ASN A 14 1.18 7.28 -7.11
CA ASN A 14 -0.11 6.98 -7.75
C ASN A 14 -0.08 5.61 -8.42
N PHE A 15 1.02 5.28 -9.10
CA PHE A 15 1.22 3.98 -9.71
C PHE A 15 1.18 2.85 -8.67
N ALA A 16 1.88 2.99 -7.54
CA ALA A 16 1.87 1.99 -6.46
C ALA A 16 0.47 1.76 -5.88
N MET A 17 -0.28 2.85 -5.62
CA MET A 17 -1.66 2.76 -5.10
C MET A 17 -2.62 2.07 -6.08
N LEU A 18 -2.51 2.38 -7.37
CA LEU A 18 -3.33 1.73 -8.39
C LEU A 18 -2.95 0.25 -8.54
N THR A 19 -1.64 -0.04 -8.57
CA THR A 19 -1.12 -1.41 -8.70
C THR A 19 -1.67 -2.31 -7.59
N ASP A 20 -1.57 -1.91 -6.34
CA ASP A 20 -2.08 -2.72 -5.22
C ASP A 20 -3.59 -2.97 -5.31
N ARG A 21 -4.37 -1.98 -5.76
CA ARG A 21 -5.82 -2.15 -5.95
C ARG A 21 -6.14 -3.16 -7.05
N VAL A 22 -5.37 -3.17 -8.13
CA VAL A 22 -5.52 -4.13 -9.24
C VAL A 22 -5.05 -5.52 -8.80
N GLU A 23 -3.86 -5.62 -8.23
CA GLU A 23 -3.27 -6.90 -7.79
C GLU A 23 -4.13 -7.60 -6.75
N LEU A 24 -4.70 -6.90 -5.79
CA LEU A 24 -5.64 -7.51 -4.83
C LEU A 24 -6.89 -8.11 -5.49
N LYS A 25 -7.29 -7.62 -6.67
CA LYS A 25 -8.41 -8.18 -7.43
C LYS A 25 -7.99 -9.35 -8.31
N LEU A 26 -6.75 -9.36 -8.80
CA LEU A 26 -6.23 -10.40 -9.69
C LEU A 26 -5.64 -11.58 -8.92
N SER A 27 -4.75 -11.31 -7.96
CA SER A 27 -3.99 -12.32 -7.20
C SER A 27 -4.44 -12.46 -5.75
N GLY A 28 -5.19 -11.49 -5.22
CA GLY A 28 -5.57 -11.46 -3.80
C GLY A 28 -4.45 -10.98 -2.88
N GLN A 29 -3.32 -10.55 -3.44
CA GLN A 29 -2.18 -10.01 -2.71
C GLN A 29 -1.81 -8.62 -3.23
N GLN A 30 -1.09 -7.85 -2.41
CA GLN A 30 -0.57 -6.53 -2.79
C GLN A 30 0.95 -6.45 -2.63
N LEU A 31 1.57 -5.52 -3.35
CA LEU A 31 3.02 -5.36 -3.43
C LEU A 31 3.54 -4.24 -2.53
N TYR A 32 2.84 -3.10 -2.51
CA TYR A 32 3.28 -1.88 -1.84
C TYR A 32 2.57 -1.66 -0.50
N CYS A 33 1.58 -2.47 -0.14
CA CYS A 33 0.78 -2.31 1.06
C CYS A 33 0.08 -0.95 1.18
N THR A 34 -0.57 -0.50 0.11
CA THR A 34 -1.37 0.73 0.13
C THR A 34 -2.78 0.48 0.64
N GLN A 35 -3.26 -0.77 0.61
CA GLN A 35 -4.61 -1.13 1.01
C GLN A 35 -4.65 -1.78 2.40
N TRP A 36 -5.49 -1.21 3.27
CA TRP A 36 -5.61 -1.58 4.67
C TRP A 36 -7.06 -1.84 5.03
N THR A 37 -7.28 -2.60 6.10
CA THR A 37 -8.60 -2.85 6.66
C THR A 37 -8.55 -2.77 8.18
N CYS A 38 -9.72 -2.75 8.80
CA CYS A 38 -9.87 -2.92 10.23
C CYS A 38 -10.26 -4.36 10.54
N ASN A 39 -9.56 -4.97 11.48
CA ASN A 39 -9.87 -6.30 12.00
C ASN A 39 -9.84 -6.25 13.53
N ARG A 40 -11.00 -6.44 14.17
CA ARG A 40 -11.16 -6.44 15.65
C ARG A 40 -10.48 -5.26 16.34
N GLY A 41 -10.79 -4.03 15.92
CA GLY A 41 -10.17 -2.82 16.49
C GLY A 41 -8.74 -2.52 16.01
N ASN A 42 -8.13 -3.39 15.20
CA ASN A 42 -6.75 -3.20 14.74
C ASN A 42 -6.69 -2.85 13.26
N ARG A 43 -5.88 -1.85 12.92
CA ARG A 43 -5.49 -1.55 11.54
C ARG A 43 -4.53 -2.62 11.05
N VAL A 44 -4.95 -3.39 10.04
CA VAL A 44 -4.15 -4.47 9.46
C VAL A 44 -4.06 -4.32 7.95
N PRO A 45 -2.92 -4.65 7.33
CA PRO A 45 -2.81 -4.62 5.89
C PRO A 45 -3.63 -5.75 5.27
N LEU A 46 -4.14 -5.54 4.05
CA LEU A 46 -4.59 -6.67 3.22
C LEU A 46 -3.39 -7.57 2.85
N PRO A 47 -3.60 -8.82 2.40
CA PRO A 47 -2.52 -9.80 2.22
C PRO A 47 -1.36 -9.30 1.38
N LEU A 48 -0.13 -9.52 1.84
CA LEU A 48 1.10 -9.11 1.16
C LEU A 48 1.66 -10.24 0.30
N ALA A 49 2.17 -9.90 -0.87
CA ALA A 49 2.93 -10.83 -1.72
C ALA A 49 4.35 -11.08 -1.18
N ASN A 50 4.89 -10.15 -0.38
CA ASN A 50 6.26 -10.16 0.12
C ASN A 50 6.32 -9.93 1.63
N THR A 51 7.50 -10.14 2.21
CA THR A 51 7.76 -9.78 3.62
C THR A 51 7.70 -8.26 3.82
N ASN A 52 7.43 -7.82 5.05
CA ASN A 52 7.38 -6.39 5.39
C ASN A 52 8.66 -5.63 5.00
N ALA A 53 9.83 -6.24 5.15
CA ALA A 53 11.11 -5.61 4.80
C ALA A 53 11.25 -5.36 3.29
N VAL A 54 10.84 -6.33 2.46
CA VAL A 54 10.84 -6.18 1.00
C VAL A 54 9.81 -5.13 0.58
N THR A 55 8.62 -5.16 1.18
CA THR A 55 7.57 -4.18 0.94
C THR A 55 8.01 -2.76 1.28
N ASP A 56 8.67 -2.54 2.43
CA ASP A 56 9.22 -1.22 2.79
C ASP A 56 10.30 -0.75 1.81
N ALA A 57 11.14 -1.65 1.30
CA ALA A 57 12.11 -1.31 0.26
C ALA A 57 11.44 -0.90 -1.06
N LEU A 58 10.34 -1.55 -1.45
CA LEU A 58 9.53 -1.16 -2.61
C LEU A 58 8.85 0.20 -2.41
N ARG A 59 8.29 0.43 -1.22
CA ARG A 59 7.66 1.70 -0.83
C ARG A 59 8.64 2.86 -0.88
N ALA A 60 9.86 2.67 -0.38
CA ALA A 60 10.91 3.70 -0.46
C ALA A 60 11.21 4.11 -1.91
N LYS A 61 11.35 3.14 -2.82
CA LYS A 61 11.52 3.42 -4.27
C LYS A 61 10.33 4.16 -4.87
N ALA A 62 9.11 3.86 -4.40
CA ALA A 62 7.89 4.53 -4.83
C ALA A 62 7.63 5.88 -4.13
N LYS A 63 8.58 6.40 -3.34
CA LYS A 63 8.41 7.65 -2.56
C LYS A 63 7.23 7.59 -1.57
N LEU A 64 6.95 6.40 -1.05
CA LEU A 64 5.99 6.15 0.03
C LEU A 64 6.73 6.04 1.37
N GLY A 65 6.07 6.47 2.46
CA GLY A 65 6.58 6.22 3.82
C GLY A 65 6.53 4.74 4.18
N SER A 66 7.16 4.31 5.27
CA SER A 66 7.15 2.90 5.69
C SER A 66 5.74 2.38 6.02
N LEU A 67 5.59 1.06 6.15
CA LEU A 67 4.35 0.41 6.59
C LEU A 67 3.82 1.01 7.90
N LYS A 68 4.71 1.19 8.88
CA LYS A 68 4.37 1.77 10.18
C LYS A 68 3.89 3.22 10.04
N GLN A 69 4.59 4.02 9.22
CA GLN A 69 4.19 5.41 8.97
C GLN A 69 2.84 5.48 8.27
N ASN A 70 2.58 4.59 7.31
CA ASN A 70 1.32 4.53 6.59
C ASN A 70 0.14 4.18 7.50
N ALA A 71 0.29 3.16 8.35
CA ALA A 71 -0.73 2.79 9.31
C ALA A 71 -1.09 3.98 10.23
N ALA A 72 -0.08 4.65 10.79
CA ALA A 72 -0.28 5.82 11.64
C ALA A 72 -0.93 7.00 10.90
N GLN A 73 -0.54 7.21 9.63
CA GLN A 73 -1.12 8.25 8.79
C GLN A 73 -2.59 7.97 8.49
N ILE A 74 -2.95 6.72 8.19
CA ILE A 74 -4.34 6.31 7.96
C ILE A 74 -5.19 6.57 9.21
N ASP A 75 -4.69 6.23 10.40
CA ASP A 75 -5.41 6.49 11.65
C ASP A 75 -5.54 7.99 11.94
N THR A 76 -4.55 8.80 11.54
CA THR A 76 -4.63 10.27 11.65
C THR A 76 -5.67 10.86 10.69
N LEU A 77 -5.76 10.35 9.46
CA LEU A 77 -6.65 10.89 8.43
C LEU A 77 -8.10 10.41 8.57
N TYR A 78 -8.30 9.17 9.01
CA TYR A 78 -9.61 8.51 9.00
C TYR A 78 -10.09 8.05 10.38
N GLY A 79 -9.32 8.32 11.43
CA GLY A 79 -9.58 7.86 12.78
C GLY A 79 -9.12 6.41 13.01
N PRO A 80 -9.06 5.98 14.29
CA PRO A 80 -8.68 4.62 14.65
C PRO A 80 -9.74 3.61 14.19
N CYS A 81 -9.35 2.34 14.07
CA CYS A 81 -10.28 1.27 13.76
C CYS A 81 -11.35 1.11 14.86
N PRO A 82 -12.63 0.90 14.49
CA PRO A 82 -13.68 0.69 15.46
C PRO A 82 -13.45 -0.62 16.24
N PRO A 83 -13.79 -0.66 17.54
CA PRO A 83 -13.66 -1.86 18.36
C PRO A 83 -14.48 -3.02 17.76
N ALA A 84 -14.13 -4.25 18.14
CA ALA A 84 -14.96 -5.41 17.79
C ALA A 84 -16.37 -5.22 18.37
N ALA A 85 -17.39 -5.44 17.53
CA ALA A 85 -18.78 -5.50 17.96
C ALA A 85 -19.05 -6.74 18.81
#